data_AF-A0A432QQ36-F1
#
_entry.id   AF-A0A432QQ36-F1
#
_cell.length_a   1.000
_cell.length_b   1.000
_cell.length_c   1.000
_cell.angle_alpha   90.00
_cell.angle_beta   90.00
_cell.angle_gamma   90.00
#
_symmetry.space_group_name_H-M   'P 1'
#
loop_
_entity.id
_entity.type
_entity.pdbx_description
1 polymer ?
#
loop_
_entity_poly.entity_id
_entity_poly.type
_entity_poly.pdbx_seq_one_letter_code
_entity_poly.pdbx_strand_id
1 'polypeptide(L)'
;KTENGYLLNHDFCFSDRLGVVKNFSLDLAFDPAWNTPPVHIDRNNVAPGKGVIYKRNLTFSGTAAPEVYAVPQSIPGYSERGAAGKAPWWLTALCLLLLTVFIVWRTILFFLWEKGVERFEPLPAADGIDEDWLVREVLCHKAEVVGATWDKTTSTPEVAAVLARMVLEDKLKSSMTPYRLPFFNIVIPLLPPELHLELLVDRESLSGYEYKLIKGLFVDESNSTSTKKIREYYRQNRKSFNPVSKLKDPMKKQVKRLTGDGAGTPGHNWLVTVLLAVIGFFILLFNAFYHQDEFVPMQLIGVGCVLFCWLIAVVTALNYRQSVVYLGWMLTMLFSVLMLLPIGFAFLILFPVSSLLLIGLFCMAVAAANNSINLARATESREGVAFRRRLAAGRNYFINELQKEKPQIRDEWFPYLLAFGLGNNVDHWFRRFGKSAGFVHPTGTVGSGSTGSGGFSGGGGVFGGGGASGSWNAAVGSFASSSSPSGGGGAGGGSGGGGGGGW
;
A
#
# COMPACT_ATOMS: atom_id res chain seq x y z
N LYS A 1 33.56 -35.14 49.98
CA LYS A 1 34.70 -35.98 50.40
C LYS A 1 35.65 -36.11 49.21
N THR A 2 36.95 -35.94 49.42
CA THR A 2 38.00 -36.14 48.42
C THR A 2 38.88 -37.30 48.87
N GLU A 3 39.78 -37.78 48.00
CA GLU A 3 40.74 -38.85 48.36
C GLU A 3 41.63 -38.44 49.55
N ASN A 4 41.87 -37.15 49.72
CA ASN A 4 42.75 -36.58 50.75
C ASN A 4 42.00 -35.93 51.94
N GLY A 5 40.69 -36.15 52.09
CA GLY A 5 39.90 -35.63 53.21
C GLY A 5 38.54 -35.04 52.83
N TYR A 6 38.23 -33.86 53.36
CA TYR A 6 36.98 -33.14 53.09
C TYR A 6 37.27 -31.82 52.38
N LEU A 7 36.33 -31.33 51.57
CA LEU A 7 36.46 -30.07 50.84
C LEU A 7 35.26 -29.19 51.19
N LEU A 8 35.52 -28.05 51.83
CA LEU A 8 34.56 -26.95 51.88
C LEU A 8 34.62 -26.24 50.53
N ASN A 9 33.50 -26.15 49.83
CA ASN A 9 33.35 -25.39 48.60
C ASN A 9 31.95 -24.80 48.59
N HIS A 10 31.79 -23.60 49.16
CA HIS A 10 30.49 -22.98 49.37
C HIS A 10 30.51 -21.52 48.93
N ASP A 11 29.44 -21.08 48.28
CA ASP A 11 29.19 -19.69 47.93
C ASP A 11 28.43 -19.01 49.08
N PHE A 12 29.12 -18.17 49.84
CA PHE A 12 28.55 -17.48 51.00
C PHE A 12 27.82 -16.18 50.63
N CYS A 13 27.85 -15.78 49.35
CA CYS A 13 27.26 -14.52 48.90
C CYS A 13 26.38 -14.78 47.68
N PHE A 14 25.42 -15.70 47.79
CA PHE A 14 24.29 -15.94 46.87
C PHE A 14 24.44 -15.28 45.50
N SER A 15 24.99 -16.01 44.53
CA SER A 15 25.27 -15.50 43.19
C SER A 15 24.02 -15.09 42.42
N ASP A 16 22.85 -15.57 42.81
CA ASP A 16 21.53 -15.38 42.20
C ASP A 16 20.83 -14.05 42.55
N ARG A 17 21.50 -13.14 43.25
CA ARG A 17 20.94 -11.82 43.59
C ARG A 17 20.96 -10.84 42.40
N LEU A 18 19.95 -9.96 42.37
CA LEU A 18 19.82 -8.88 41.38
C LEU A 18 20.63 -7.61 41.74
N GLY A 19 21.05 -7.46 43.00
CA GLY A 19 21.69 -6.24 43.52
C GLY A 19 23.20 -6.38 43.81
N VAL A 20 23.91 -5.25 43.78
CA VAL A 20 25.32 -5.17 44.25
C VAL A 20 25.34 -5.29 45.78
N VAL A 21 26.13 -6.21 46.32
CA VAL A 21 26.43 -6.24 47.76
C VAL A 21 27.54 -5.25 48.01
N LYS A 22 27.20 -4.12 48.64
CA LYS A 22 28.15 -3.02 48.88
C LYS A 22 29.30 -3.46 49.77
N ASN A 23 28.99 -4.13 50.87
CA ASN A 23 29.98 -4.69 51.79
C ASN A 23 29.53 -6.10 52.17
N PHE A 24 30.42 -7.07 51.96
CA PHE A 24 30.28 -8.46 52.37
C PHE A 24 31.41 -8.77 53.33
N SER A 25 31.09 -9.27 54.50
CA SER A 25 32.05 -9.80 55.47
C SER A 25 31.64 -11.20 55.87
N LEU A 26 32.63 -12.08 56.02
CA LEU A 26 32.42 -13.48 56.38
C LEU A 26 33.43 -13.89 57.44
N ASP A 27 32.93 -14.22 58.62
CA ASP A 27 33.68 -14.84 59.71
C ASP A 27 33.33 -16.32 59.80
N LEU A 28 34.29 -17.18 59.44
CA LEU A 28 34.14 -18.63 59.52
C LEU A 28 35.02 -19.18 60.64
N ALA A 29 34.37 -19.66 61.71
CA ALA A 29 35.00 -20.50 62.70
C ALA A 29 34.69 -21.98 62.41
N PHE A 30 35.65 -22.85 62.73
CA PHE A 30 35.52 -24.29 62.56
C PHE A 30 35.51 -24.97 63.93
N ASP A 31 34.73 -26.04 64.06
CA ASP A 31 34.80 -26.89 65.25
C ASP A 31 36.24 -27.47 65.39
N PRO A 32 36.79 -27.58 66.62
CA PRO A 32 38.15 -28.09 66.84
C PRO A 32 38.45 -29.44 66.18
N ALA A 33 37.44 -30.28 65.96
CA ALA A 33 37.57 -31.56 65.25
C ALA A 33 37.99 -31.42 63.77
N TRP A 34 37.92 -30.22 63.18
CA TRP A 34 38.30 -29.96 61.78
C TRP A 34 39.73 -29.44 61.60
N ASN A 35 40.51 -29.31 62.69
CA ASN A 35 41.91 -28.85 62.71
C ASN A 35 42.21 -27.72 61.69
N THR A 36 41.31 -26.74 61.61
CA THR A 36 41.35 -25.65 60.63
C THR A 36 41.19 -24.33 61.36
N PRO A 37 42.11 -23.36 61.20
CA PRO A 37 42.01 -22.07 61.85
C PRO A 37 40.82 -21.26 61.31
N PRO A 38 40.23 -20.36 62.12
CA PRO A 38 39.16 -19.47 61.66
C PRO A 38 39.65 -18.56 60.52
N VAL A 39 38.71 -18.13 59.67
CA VAL A 39 38.98 -17.29 58.49
C VAL A 39 38.01 -16.14 58.42
N HIS A 40 38.55 -14.96 58.14
CA HIS A 40 37.80 -13.74 57.88
C HIS A 40 37.95 -13.34 56.41
N ILE A 41 36.86 -13.02 55.72
CA ILE A 41 36.84 -12.59 54.32
C ILE A 41 35.96 -11.35 54.17
N ASP A 42 36.57 -10.25 53.75
CA ASP A 42 35.85 -9.04 53.35
C ASP A 42 35.90 -8.85 51.83
N ARG A 43 34.76 -8.42 51.26
CA ARG A 43 34.61 -8.04 49.86
C ARG A 43 33.70 -6.84 49.75
N ASN A 44 34.10 -5.85 48.97
CA ASN A 44 33.27 -4.68 48.69
C ASN A 44 32.77 -4.73 47.25
N ASN A 45 31.58 -4.19 47.03
CA ASN A 45 30.92 -4.05 45.73
C ASN A 45 30.85 -5.37 44.93
N VAL A 46 30.41 -6.44 45.58
CA VAL A 46 30.22 -7.73 44.90
C VAL A 46 29.06 -7.59 43.92
N ALA A 47 29.36 -7.60 42.62
CA ALA A 47 28.40 -7.37 41.54
C ALA A 47 27.26 -8.42 41.53
N PRO A 48 26.07 -8.10 40.98
CA PRO A 48 25.01 -9.08 40.69
C PRO A 48 25.58 -10.25 39.88
N GLY A 49 25.16 -11.48 40.16
CA GLY A 49 25.70 -12.67 39.48
C GLY A 49 27.05 -13.18 40.04
N LYS A 50 27.70 -12.47 40.97
CA LYS A 50 29.00 -12.87 41.54
C LYS A 50 28.86 -13.32 42.99
N GLY A 51 29.20 -14.58 43.23
CA GLY A 51 29.32 -15.18 44.56
C GLY A 51 30.64 -14.87 45.26
N VAL A 52 30.71 -15.18 46.55
CA VAL A 52 31.95 -15.21 47.33
C VAL A 52 32.18 -16.66 47.73
N ILE A 53 32.85 -17.38 46.83
CA ILE A 53 33.12 -18.81 46.97
C ILE A 53 34.37 -18.98 47.83
N TYR A 54 34.22 -19.69 48.95
CA TYR A 54 35.34 -20.11 49.77
C TYR A 54 35.58 -21.61 49.60
N LYS A 55 36.76 -21.95 49.10
CA LYS A 55 37.19 -23.31 48.78
C LYS A 55 38.41 -23.69 49.59
N ARG A 56 38.30 -24.70 50.46
CA ARG A 56 39.40 -25.17 51.32
C ARG A 56 39.29 -26.65 51.66
N ASN A 57 40.43 -27.35 51.62
CA ASN A 57 40.52 -28.71 52.12
C ASN A 57 40.52 -28.70 53.66
N LEU A 58 39.68 -29.55 54.25
CA LEU A 58 39.51 -29.72 55.69
C LEU A 58 39.97 -31.12 56.09
N THR A 59 40.61 -31.21 57.26
CA THR A 59 41.07 -32.48 57.85
C THR A 59 40.26 -32.74 59.11
N PHE A 60 39.56 -33.87 59.19
CA PHE A 60 38.72 -34.19 60.33
C PHE A 60 39.42 -35.20 61.26
N SER A 61 39.45 -34.92 62.56
CA SER A 61 40.06 -35.75 63.61
C SER A 61 39.05 -36.31 64.63
N GLY A 62 37.75 -36.09 64.44
CA GLY A 62 36.71 -36.63 65.32
C GLY A 62 36.44 -38.12 65.13
N THR A 63 35.75 -38.74 66.08
CA THR A 63 35.48 -40.18 66.12
C THR A 63 34.33 -40.64 65.22
N ALA A 64 33.39 -39.76 64.87
CA ALA A 64 32.27 -40.04 63.98
C ALA A 64 32.48 -39.38 62.62
N ALA A 65 32.33 -40.14 61.53
CA ALA A 65 32.51 -39.60 60.18
C ALA A 65 31.52 -38.45 59.91
N PRO A 66 31.99 -37.27 59.46
CA PRO A 66 31.13 -36.15 59.10
C PRO A 66 30.14 -36.53 58.01
N GLU A 67 28.90 -36.10 58.18
CA GLU A 67 27.88 -36.19 57.14
C GLU A 67 28.30 -35.32 55.96
N VAL A 68 28.48 -35.94 54.79
CA VAL A 68 28.87 -35.23 53.57
C VAL A 68 27.59 -34.77 52.89
N TYR A 69 27.30 -33.48 52.97
CA TYR A 69 26.25 -32.89 52.16
C TYR A 69 26.72 -32.84 50.69
N ALA A 70 26.44 -33.91 49.96
CA ALA A 70 26.79 -34.04 48.55
C ALA A 70 25.77 -33.29 47.70
N VAL A 71 26.21 -32.15 47.16
CA VAL A 71 25.49 -31.28 46.23
C VAL A 71 24.36 -30.50 46.93
N PRO A 72 24.33 -29.16 46.82
CA PRO A 72 23.14 -28.42 47.20
C PRO A 72 21.99 -28.96 46.34
N GLN A 73 21.01 -29.61 46.96
CA GLN A 73 19.69 -29.64 46.37
C GLN A 73 19.36 -28.17 46.07
N SER A 74 19.17 -27.85 44.79
CA SER A 74 18.54 -26.58 44.40
C SER A 74 17.40 -26.35 45.38
N ILE A 75 17.47 -25.24 46.13
CA ILE A 75 16.56 -24.95 47.24
C ILE A 75 15.15 -25.35 46.80
N PRO A 76 14.47 -26.29 47.49
CA PRO A 76 13.10 -26.66 47.15
C PRO A 76 12.22 -25.41 47.22
N GLY A 77 11.85 -24.85 46.05
CA GLY A 77 11.11 -23.59 45.93
C GLY A 77 11.87 -22.45 45.24
N TYR A 78 13.18 -22.55 45.05
CA TYR A 78 13.96 -21.69 44.14
C TYR A 78 14.18 -22.46 42.84
N SER A 79 13.09 -22.70 42.11
CA SER A 79 13.24 -22.83 40.66
C SER A 79 13.84 -21.51 40.21
N GLU A 80 15.00 -21.52 39.53
CA GLU A 80 15.35 -20.43 38.61
C GLU A 80 14.05 -19.99 37.98
N ARG A 81 13.65 -18.73 38.18
CA ARG A 81 12.40 -18.21 37.63
C ARG A 81 12.47 -18.51 36.13
N GLY A 82 11.71 -19.52 35.72
CA GLY A 82 12.16 -20.46 34.69
C GLY A 82 12.58 -19.76 33.43
N ALA A 83 13.83 -19.96 33.01
CA ALA A 83 14.15 -19.90 31.59
C ALA A 83 13.06 -20.70 30.89
N ALA A 84 12.25 -20.05 30.06
CA ALA A 84 11.12 -20.69 29.44
C ALA A 84 11.62 -21.95 28.77
N GLY A 85 10.90 -23.04 28.99
CA GLY A 85 11.19 -24.27 28.28
C GLY A 85 11.26 -23.96 26.80
N LYS A 86 12.46 -24.11 26.21
CA LYS A 86 12.68 -23.98 24.78
C LYS A 86 11.56 -24.74 24.08
N ALA A 87 10.84 -24.05 23.19
CA ALA A 87 9.76 -24.69 22.44
C ALA A 87 10.29 -25.98 21.82
N PRO A 88 9.60 -27.11 22.01
CA PRO A 88 10.07 -28.35 21.46
C PRO A 88 10.08 -28.22 19.93
N TRP A 89 11.14 -28.72 19.29
CA TRP A 89 11.38 -28.51 17.85
C TRP A 89 10.19 -28.95 16.97
N TRP A 90 9.44 -29.96 17.40
CA TRP A 90 8.26 -30.45 16.70
C TRP A 90 7.15 -29.41 16.63
N LEU A 91 7.02 -28.53 17.64
CA LEU A 91 6.01 -27.48 17.66
C LEU A 91 6.33 -26.41 16.61
N THR A 92 7.60 -26.01 16.48
CA THR A 92 8.05 -25.10 15.42
C THR A 92 7.84 -25.70 14.04
N ALA A 93 8.20 -26.98 13.85
CA ALA A 93 7.96 -27.69 12.60
C ALA A 93 6.46 -27.79 12.27
N LEU A 94 5.61 -28.04 13.27
CA LEU A 94 4.16 -28.09 13.11
C LEU A 94 3.58 -26.72 12.71
N CYS A 95 3.95 -25.64 13.41
CA CYS A 95 3.53 -24.28 13.06
C CYS A 95 3.96 -23.90 11.64
N LEU A 96 5.20 -24.22 11.26
CA LEU A 96 5.72 -24.00 9.91
C LEU A 96 4.91 -24.76 8.85
N LEU A 97 4.66 -26.05 9.07
CA LEU A 97 3.88 -26.90 8.17
C LEU A 97 2.45 -26.37 8.03
N LEU A 98 1.76 -26.10 9.15
CA LEU A 98 0.39 -25.60 9.16
C LEU A 98 0.27 -24.24 8.48
N LEU A 99 1.23 -23.33 8.70
CA LEU A 99 1.24 -22.02 8.05
C LEU A 99 1.42 -22.16 6.53
N THR A 100 2.35 -23.02 6.11
CA THR A 100 2.62 -23.27 4.69
C THR A 100 1.41 -23.90 4.01
N VAL A 101 0.85 -24.96 4.60
CA VAL A 101 -0.38 -25.61 4.11
C VAL A 101 -1.54 -24.63 4.06
N PHE A 102 -1.70 -23.77 5.07
CA PHE A 102 -2.72 -22.73 5.10
C PHE A 102 -2.56 -21.74 3.94
N ILE A 103 -1.36 -21.21 3.72
CA ILE A 103 -1.09 -20.26 2.62
C ILE A 103 -1.36 -20.92 1.28
N VAL A 104 -0.87 -22.14 1.04
CA VAL A 104 -1.09 -22.89 -0.20
C VAL A 104 -2.57 -23.18 -0.42
N TRP A 105 -3.28 -23.68 0.59
CA TRP A 105 -4.71 -23.95 0.52
C TRP A 105 -5.52 -22.68 0.19
N ARG A 106 -5.24 -21.58 0.90
CA ARG A 106 -5.91 -20.30 0.66
C ARG A 106 -5.60 -19.73 -0.72
N THR A 107 -4.39 -19.95 -1.21
CA THR A 107 -3.96 -19.60 -2.57
C THR A 107 -4.74 -20.39 -3.62
N ILE A 108 -4.89 -21.70 -3.46
CA ILE A 108 -5.70 -22.54 -4.36
C ILE A 108 -7.16 -22.06 -4.37
N LEU A 109 -7.77 -21.85 -3.21
CA LEU A 109 -9.14 -21.32 -3.12
C LEU A 109 -9.28 -19.94 -3.76
N PHE A 110 -8.27 -19.09 -3.61
CA PHE A 110 -8.20 -17.80 -4.29
C PHE A 110 -8.15 -17.96 -5.81
N PHE A 111 -7.31 -18.85 -6.35
CA PHE A 111 -7.25 -19.10 -7.79
C PHE A 111 -8.55 -19.66 -8.34
N LEU A 112 -9.19 -20.59 -7.63
CA LEU A 112 -10.49 -21.14 -8.01
C LEU A 112 -11.56 -20.04 -8.05
N TRP A 113 -11.55 -19.12 -7.08
CA TRP A 113 -12.43 -17.96 -7.06
C TRP A 113 -12.19 -17.03 -8.24
N GLU A 114 -10.94 -16.62 -8.46
CA GLU A 114 -10.55 -15.68 -9.52
C GLU A 114 -10.77 -16.28 -10.93
N LYS A 115 -10.66 -17.61 -11.08
CA LYS A 115 -11.04 -18.33 -12.29
C LYS A 115 -12.57 -18.30 -12.51
N GLY A 116 -13.36 -18.42 -11.44
CA GLY A 116 -14.82 -18.34 -11.52
C GLY A 116 -15.35 -16.98 -11.98
N VAL A 117 -14.60 -15.90 -11.74
CA VAL A 117 -14.90 -14.54 -12.25
C VAL A 117 -14.18 -14.22 -13.57
N GLU A 118 -13.57 -15.21 -14.23
CA GLU A 118 -12.92 -15.08 -15.54
C GLU A 118 -11.83 -14.01 -15.62
N ARG A 119 -11.16 -13.77 -14.50
CA ARG A 119 -10.13 -12.73 -14.43
C ARG A 119 -8.85 -13.09 -15.19
N PHE A 120 -8.57 -14.39 -15.32
CA PHE A 120 -7.36 -14.91 -15.96
C PHE A 120 -7.49 -15.12 -17.47
N GLU A 121 -8.64 -14.83 -18.06
CA GLU A 121 -8.78 -14.94 -19.50
C GLU A 121 -7.90 -13.89 -20.21
N PRO A 122 -7.27 -14.25 -21.34
CA PRO A 122 -6.42 -13.33 -22.10
C PRO A 122 -7.20 -12.09 -22.54
N LEU A 123 -6.54 -10.94 -22.59
CA LEU A 123 -7.16 -9.75 -23.15
C LEU A 123 -7.57 -10.01 -24.61
N PRO A 124 -8.66 -9.39 -25.11
CA PRO A 124 -8.97 -9.39 -26.54
C PRO A 124 -7.73 -9.06 -27.37
N ALA A 125 -7.46 -9.88 -28.39
CA ALA A 125 -6.30 -9.69 -29.26
C ALA A 125 -6.38 -8.34 -29.95
N ALA A 126 -5.25 -7.62 -30.01
CA ALA A 126 -5.20 -6.27 -30.58
C ALA A 126 -5.66 -6.24 -32.05
N ASP A 127 -5.40 -7.31 -32.81
CA ASP A 127 -5.77 -7.43 -34.22
C ASP A 127 -7.28 -7.50 -34.45
N GLY A 128 -8.06 -7.87 -33.42
CA GLY A 128 -9.52 -7.92 -33.47
C GLY A 128 -10.20 -6.66 -32.96
N ILE A 129 -9.45 -5.61 -32.62
CA ILE A 129 -9.98 -4.33 -32.13
C ILE A 129 -10.03 -3.38 -33.32
N ASP A 130 -11.20 -3.29 -33.94
CA ASP A 130 -11.53 -2.30 -34.96
C ASP A 130 -12.38 -1.15 -34.38
N GLU A 131 -12.71 -0.19 -35.23
CA GLU A 131 -13.56 0.94 -34.85
C GLU A 131 -14.96 0.49 -34.40
N ASP A 132 -15.56 -0.49 -35.08
CA ASP A 132 -16.89 -1.00 -34.75
C ASP A 132 -16.92 -1.66 -33.37
N TRP A 133 -15.84 -2.38 -33.02
CA TRP A 133 -15.64 -2.93 -31.70
C TRP A 133 -15.53 -1.81 -30.66
N LEU A 134 -14.75 -0.76 -30.91
CA LEU A 134 -14.64 0.38 -29.99
C LEU A 134 -15.99 1.04 -29.78
N VAL A 135 -16.77 1.26 -30.84
CA VAL A 135 -18.11 1.83 -30.76
C VAL A 135 -19.03 0.98 -29.90
N ARG A 136 -19.05 -0.34 -30.13
CA ARG A 136 -19.93 -1.27 -29.42
C ARG A 136 -19.53 -1.45 -27.95
N GLU A 137 -18.24 -1.53 -27.65
CA GLU A 137 -17.75 -1.98 -26.34
C GLU A 137 -17.29 -0.83 -25.43
N VAL A 138 -16.78 0.27 -25.98
CA VAL A 138 -16.16 1.37 -25.22
C VAL A 138 -16.94 2.67 -25.38
N LEU A 139 -17.15 3.12 -26.63
CA LEU A 139 -17.70 4.44 -26.94
C LEU A 139 -19.23 4.51 -26.79
N CYS A 140 -19.90 3.37 -26.59
CA CYS A 140 -21.31 3.32 -26.21
C CYS A 140 -21.57 3.87 -24.79
N HIS A 141 -20.51 4.02 -23.99
CA HIS A 141 -20.55 4.59 -22.65
C HIS A 141 -19.92 5.97 -22.62
N LYS A 142 -20.42 6.89 -21.79
CA LYS A 142 -19.81 8.22 -21.63
C LYS A 142 -18.33 8.11 -21.19
N ALA A 143 -17.47 8.94 -21.78
CA ALA A 143 -16.03 8.91 -21.54
C ALA A 143 -15.66 8.97 -20.04
N GLU A 144 -16.27 9.84 -19.27
CA GLU A 144 -16.01 9.94 -17.83
C GLU A 144 -16.39 8.67 -17.05
N VAL A 145 -17.42 7.95 -17.50
CA VAL A 145 -17.85 6.68 -16.89
C VAL A 145 -16.87 5.57 -17.22
N VAL A 146 -16.36 5.56 -18.46
CA VAL A 146 -15.29 4.66 -18.90
C VAL A 146 -14.03 4.86 -18.05
N GLY A 147 -13.58 6.12 -17.90
CA GLY A 147 -12.41 6.46 -17.05
C GLY A 147 -12.58 6.00 -15.61
N ALA A 148 -13.71 6.36 -14.99
CA ALA A 148 -13.95 5.96 -13.60
C ALA A 148 -14.13 4.46 -13.40
N THR A 149 -14.63 3.74 -14.41
CA THR A 149 -14.71 2.27 -14.36
C THR A 149 -13.33 1.64 -14.51
N TRP A 150 -12.50 2.22 -15.37
CA TRP A 150 -11.11 1.80 -15.57
C TRP A 150 -10.29 1.97 -14.28
N ASP A 151 -10.25 3.18 -13.72
CA ASP A 151 -9.42 3.52 -12.56
C ASP A 151 -10.08 3.22 -11.21
N LYS A 152 -11.36 2.80 -11.18
CA LYS A 152 -12.18 2.58 -9.96
C LYS A 152 -12.25 3.80 -9.05
N THR A 153 -11.86 4.96 -9.54
CA THR A 153 -11.83 6.21 -8.80
C THR A 153 -12.37 7.31 -9.70
N THR A 154 -12.74 8.44 -9.10
CA THR A 154 -13.05 9.65 -9.85
C THR A 154 -11.99 10.64 -9.44
N SER A 155 -11.30 11.19 -10.42
CA SER A 155 -10.14 12.06 -10.28
C SER A 155 -10.14 13.12 -11.38
N THR A 156 -9.02 13.80 -11.58
CA THR A 156 -8.88 14.89 -12.56
C THR A 156 -9.14 14.47 -14.02
N PRO A 157 -8.64 13.31 -14.51
CA PRO A 157 -8.97 12.76 -15.83
C PRO A 157 -10.46 12.71 -16.14
N GLU A 158 -11.29 12.29 -15.18
CA GLU A 158 -12.74 12.20 -15.37
C GLU A 158 -13.38 13.58 -15.49
N VAL A 159 -12.95 14.56 -14.69
CA VAL A 159 -13.42 15.95 -14.81
C VAL A 159 -13.07 16.51 -16.19
N ALA A 160 -11.84 16.24 -16.64
CA ALA A 160 -11.38 16.65 -17.96
C ALA A 160 -12.18 15.97 -19.08
N ALA A 161 -12.49 14.68 -18.95
CA ALA A 161 -13.33 13.97 -19.90
C ALA A 161 -14.76 14.55 -19.96
N VAL A 162 -15.38 14.89 -18.81
CA VAL A 162 -16.70 15.56 -18.78
C VAL A 162 -16.65 16.89 -19.52
N LEU A 163 -15.68 17.75 -19.20
CA LEU A 163 -15.56 19.05 -19.84
C LEU A 163 -15.28 18.94 -21.34
N ALA A 164 -14.43 17.99 -21.75
CA ALA A 164 -14.08 17.78 -23.14
C ALA A 164 -15.31 17.30 -23.94
N ARG A 165 -16.07 16.37 -23.37
CA ARG A 165 -17.34 15.92 -23.95
C ARG A 165 -18.34 17.06 -24.06
N MET A 166 -18.49 17.89 -23.03
CA MET A 166 -19.41 19.04 -23.07
C MET A 166 -19.00 20.08 -24.12
N VAL A 167 -17.71 20.22 -24.43
CA VAL A 167 -17.26 21.08 -25.53
C VAL A 167 -17.59 20.46 -26.89
N LEU A 168 -17.41 19.16 -27.06
CA LEU A 168 -17.80 18.45 -28.30
C LEU A 168 -19.32 18.43 -28.53
N GLU A 169 -20.12 18.44 -27.47
CA GLU A 169 -21.59 18.51 -27.53
C GLU A 169 -22.11 19.95 -27.72
N ASP A 170 -21.25 20.93 -28.01
CA ASP A 170 -21.58 22.36 -28.14
C ASP A 170 -22.31 22.95 -26.91
N LYS A 171 -22.11 22.36 -25.72
CA LYS A 171 -22.63 22.90 -24.45
C LYS A 171 -21.69 23.92 -23.83
N LEU A 172 -20.39 23.74 -24.09
CA LEU A 172 -19.32 24.62 -23.64
C LEU A 172 -18.47 25.04 -24.83
N LYS A 173 -17.96 26.25 -24.79
CA LYS A 173 -16.87 26.70 -25.65
C LYS A 173 -15.63 26.86 -24.80
N SER A 174 -14.53 26.25 -25.21
CA SER A 174 -13.23 26.39 -24.53
C SER A 174 -12.26 27.21 -25.37
N SER A 175 -11.60 28.17 -24.74
CA SER A 175 -10.47 28.88 -25.33
C SER A 175 -9.34 28.95 -24.33
N MET A 176 -8.10 28.82 -24.80
CA MET A 176 -6.92 29.00 -23.97
C MET A 176 -6.25 30.32 -24.28
N THR A 177 -5.85 31.02 -23.23
CA THR A 177 -4.92 32.14 -23.35
C THR A 177 -3.58 31.73 -22.74
N PRO A 178 -2.46 31.90 -23.47
CA PRO A 178 -1.15 31.65 -22.89
C PRO A 178 -0.95 32.60 -21.71
N TYR A 179 -0.40 32.08 -20.61
CA TYR A 179 -0.15 32.92 -19.44
C TYR A 179 0.91 33.98 -19.78
N ARG A 180 0.51 35.26 -19.72
CA ARG A 180 1.39 36.42 -19.94
C ARG A 180 1.63 37.15 -18.63
N LEU A 181 2.88 37.49 -18.34
CA LEU A 181 3.20 38.35 -17.21
C LEU A 181 2.63 39.77 -17.44
N PRO A 182 1.98 40.37 -16.42
CA PRO A 182 1.29 41.65 -16.57
C PRO A 182 2.21 42.82 -16.96
N PHE A 183 3.51 42.72 -16.69
CA PHE A 183 4.46 43.82 -16.93
C PHE A 183 5.40 43.63 -18.12
N PHE A 184 5.56 42.41 -18.63
CA PHE A 184 6.62 42.12 -19.62
C PHE A 184 6.13 41.58 -20.95
N ASN A 185 4.83 41.25 -21.12
CA ASN A 185 4.31 40.57 -22.32
C ASN A 185 5.12 39.30 -22.69
N ILE A 186 5.86 38.73 -21.73
CA ILE A 186 6.63 37.50 -21.89
C ILE A 186 5.71 36.33 -21.50
N VAL A 187 5.65 35.33 -22.38
CA VAL A 187 4.99 34.04 -22.14
C VAL A 187 5.95 33.16 -21.33
N ILE A 188 5.53 32.71 -20.15
CA ILE A 188 6.33 31.79 -19.33
C ILE A 188 5.94 30.35 -19.72
N PRO A 189 6.86 29.55 -20.30
CA PRO A 189 6.55 28.19 -20.77
C PRO A 189 6.22 27.19 -19.66
N LEU A 190 6.53 27.50 -18.39
CA LEU A 190 6.28 26.62 -17.24
C LEU A 190 4.92 26.81 -16.56
N LEU A 191 4.22 27.92 -16.80
CA LEU A 191 2.92 28.15 -16.16
C LEU A 191 1.80 27.56 -17.02
N PRO A 192 0.83 26.85 -16.42
CA PRO A 192 -0.29 26.31 -17.16
C PRO A 192 -1.09 27.48 -17.78
N PRO A 193 -1.55 27.35 -19.04
CA PRO A 193 -2.35 28.39 -19.67
C PRO A 193 -3.67 28.60 -18.92
N GLU A 194 -4.23 29.80 -19.07
CA GLU A 194 -5.53 30.10 -18.50
C GLU A 194 -6.61 29.52 -19.42
N LEU A 195 -7.43 28.62 -18.86
CA LEU A 195 -8.59 28.09 -19.57
C LEU A 195 -9.77 29.02 -19.33
N HIS A 196 -10.32 29.54 -20.42
CA HIS A 196 -11.60 30.23 -20.45
C HIS A 196 -12.66 29.27 -20.95
N LEU A 197 -13.76 29.19 -20.20
CA LEU A 197 -14.94 28.40 -20.54
C LEU A 197 -16.12 29.34 -20.67
N GLU A 198 -16.87 29.19 -21.75
CA GLU A 198 -18.13 29.88 -22.02
C GLU A 198 -19.24 28.85 -22.13
N LEU A 199 -20.34 29.06 -21.42
CA LEU A 199 -21.50 28.19 -21.40
C LEU A 199 -22.46 28.62 -22.51
N LEU A 200 -22.70 27.70 -23.45
CA LEU A 200 -23.52 27.95 -24.65
C LEU A 200 -25.00 27.58 -24.46
N VAL A 201 -25.30 26.78 -23.44
CA VAL A 201 -26.65 26.30 -23.10
C VAL A 201 -27.12 26.84 -21.76
N ASP A 202 -28.42 26.90 -21.53
CA ASP A 202 -28.92 27.30 -20.22
C ASP A 202 -28.49 26.32 -19.12
N ARG A 203 -28.19 26.84 -17.93
CA ARG A 203 -27.68 26.03 -16.81
C ARG A 203 -28.68 24.96 -16.40
N GLU A 204 -29.97 25.25 -16.45
CA GLU A 204 -31.03 24.34 -16.01
C GLU A 204 -31.27 23.20 -16.99
N SER A 205 -30.83 23.35 -18.25
CA SER A 205 -30.86 22.30 -19.26
C SER A 205 -29.87 21.16 -18.99
N LEU A 206 -28.85 21.41 -18.16
CA LEU A 206 -27.85 20.41 -17.80
C LEU A 206 -28.40 19.43 -16.76
N SER A 207 -28.16 18.14 -16.97
CA SER A 207 -28.70 17.10 -16.08
C SER A 207 -27.68 16.54 -15.09
N GLY A 208 -28.14 16.14 -13.91
CA GLY A 208 -27.39 15.32 -12.96
C GLY A 208 -26.07 15.93 -12.47
N TYR A 209 -24.95 15.30 -12.82
CA TYR A 209 -23.62 15.73 -12.38
C TYR A 209 -23.01 16.84 -13.24
N GLU A 210 -23.47 17.00 -14.49
CA GLU A 210 -23.06 18.11 -15.37
C GLU A 210 -23.47 19.44 -14.74
N TYR A 211 -24.74 19.56 -14.32
CA TYR A 211 -25.25 20.73 -13.61
C TYR A 211 -24.43 21.04 -12.34
N LYS A 212 -24.14 20.03 -11.53
CA LYS A 212 -23.38 20.22 -10.27
C LYS A 212 -21.95 20.68 -10.53
N LEU A 213 -21.32 20.20 -11.59
CA LEU A 213 -19.99 20.62 -12.01
C LEU A 213 -20.02 22.06 -12.53
N ILE A 214 -20.93 22.39 -13.45
CA ILE A 214 -21.07 23.73 -14.03
C ILE A 214 -21.45 24.76 -12.97
N LYS A 215 -22.37 24.45 -12.05
CA LYS A 215 -22.70 25.32 -10.91
C LYS A 215 -21.50 25.61 -10.01
N GLY A 216 -20.55 24.68 -9.92
CA GLY A 216 -19.30 24.89 -9.19
C GLY A 216 -18.26 25.70 -9.97
N LEU A 217 -18.23 25.58 -11.29
CA LEU A 217 -17.28 26.28 -12.16
C LEU A 217 -17.70 27.71 -12.49
N PHE A 218 -19.00 27.95 -12.65
CA PHE A 218 -19.60 29.24 -12.98
C PHE A 218 -20.20 29.85 -11.71
N VAL A 219 -19.28 30.28 -10.84
CA VAL A 219 -19.57 30.84 -9.50
C VAL A 219 -20.39 32.13 -9.55
N ASP A 220 -20.26 32.87 -10.64
CA ASP A 220 -21.07 34.04 -10.95
C ASP A 220 -22.22 33.62 -11.86
N GLU A 221 -23.31 34.41 -11.90
CA GLU A 221 -24.41 34.23 -12.86
C GLU A 221 -23.97 34.45 -14.32
N SER A 222 -22.70 34.81 -14.56
CA SER A 222 -22.13 34.98 -15.90
C SER A 222 -21.98 33.67 -16.65
N ASN A 223 -22.27 33.67 -17.95
CA ASN A 223 -22.04 32.51 -18.83
C ASN A 223 -20.57 32.30 -19.21
N SER A 224 -19.63 33.08 -18.67
CA SER A 224 -18.19 32.89 -18.86
C SER A 224 -17.46 32.72 -17.53
N THR A 225 -16.46 31.85 -17.50
CA THR A 225 -15.58 31.63 -16.34
C THR A 225 -14.15 31.36 -16.81
N SER A 226 -13.18 31.55 -15.91
CA SER A 226 -11.78 31.22 -16.16
C SER A 226 -11.11 30.56 -14.97
N THR A 227 -10.01 29.83 -15.17
CA THR A 227 -9.24 29.22 -14.07
C THR A 227 -8.83 30.25 -13.03
N LYS A 228 -8.46 31.46 -13.44
CA LYS A 228 -8.13 32.57 -12.55
C LYS A 228 -9.33 33.03 -11.73
N LYS A 229 -10.48 33.25 -12.38
CA LYS A 229 -11.72 33.71 -11.75
C LYS A 229 -12.21 32.73 -10.67
N ILE A 230 -12.20 31.43 -11.00
CA ILE A 230 -12.58 30.38 -10.04
C ILE A 230 -11.62 30.35 -8.85
N ARG A 231 -10.30 30.36 -9.12
CA ARG A 231 -9.29 30.35 -8.07
C ARG A 231 -9.43 31.55 -7.13
N GLU A 232 -9.69 32.73 -7.69
CA GLU A 232 -9.90 33.95 -6.93
C GLU A 232 -11.15 33.88 -6.06
N TYR A 233 -12.29 33.48 -6.62
CA TYR A 233 -13.54 33.32 -5.88
C TYR A 233 -13.41 32.36 -4.68
N TYR A 234 -12.82 31.19 -4.90
CA TYR A 234 -12.67 30.18 -3.85
C TYR A 234 -11.65 30.59 -2.78
N ARG A 235 -10.57 31.27 -3.19
CA ARG A 235 -9.60 31.89 -2.27
C ARG A 235 -10.26 32.94 -1.39
N GLN A 236 -11.07 33.84 -1.97
CA GLN A 236 -11.78 34.89 -1.22
C GLN A 236 -12.77 34.27 -0.22
N ASN A 237 -13.48 33.21 -0.62
CA ASN A 237 -14.47 32.53 0.23
C ASN A 237 -13.87 31.55 1.24
N ARG A 238 -12.54 31.42 1.34
CA ARG A 238 -11.83 30.45 2.19
C ARG A 238 -12.33 29.01 2.01
N LYS A 239 -12.81 28.67 0.80
CA LYS A 239 -13.32 27.36 0.43
C LYS A 239 -12.39 26.74 -0.59
N SER A 240 -12.14 25.44 -0.49
CA SER A 240 -11.43 24.71 -1.53
C SER A 240 -12.41 24.27 -2.62
N PHE A 241 -12.10 24.58 -3.89
CA PHE A 241 -12.84 24.01 -5.00
C PHE A 241 -12.37 22.57 -5.25
N ASN A 242 -13.27 21.62 -5.12
CA ASN A 242 -13.01 20.22 -5.43
C ASN A 242 -14.04 19.73 -6.47
N PRO A 243 -13.71 19.81 -7.78
CA PRO A 243 -14.63 19.38 -8.84
C PRO A 243 -14.90 17.88 -8.79
N VAL A 244 -13.92 17.08 -8.37
CA VAL A 244 -14.03 15.62 -8.22
C VAL A 244 -15.15 15.25 -7.25
N SER A 245 -15.29 15.97 -6.14
CA SER A 245 -16.36 15.72 -5.16
C SER A 245 -17.77 15.87 -5.74
N LYS A 246 -17.95 16.71 -6.76
CA LYS A 246 -19.26 16.92 -7.43
C LYS A 246 -19.65 15.76 -8.34
N LEU A 247 -18.64 15.06 -8.86
CA LEU A 247 -18.79 13.94 -9.78
C LEU A 247 -18.78 12.57 -9.08
N LYS A 248 -18.06 12.45 -7.97
CA LYS A 248 -17.74 11.17 -7.31
C LYS A 248 -18.96 10.30 -7.01
N ASP A 249 -19.98 10.83 -6.33
CA ASP A 249 -21.15 10.05 -5.93
C ASP A 249 -22.03 9.59 -7.11
N PRO A 250 -22.44 10.46 -8.04
CA PRO A 250 -23.23 10.03 -9.19
C PRO A 250 -22.45 9.07 -10.09
N MET A 251 -21.15 9.29 -10.30
CA MET A 251 -20.32 8.38 -11.08
C MET A 251 -20.15 7.03 -10.40
N LYS A 252 -19.88 7.00 -9.09
CA LYS A 252 -19.81 5.74 -8.32
C LYS A 252 -21.09 4.92 -8.44
N LYS A 253 -22.27 5.56 -8.47
CA LYS A 253 -23.55 4.87 -8.69
C LYS A 253 -23.65 4.27 -10.10
N GLN A 254 -23.19 4.99 -11.13
CA GLN A 254 -23.19 4.49 -12.51
C GLN A 254 -22.18 3.36 -12.70
N VAL A 255 -20.94 3.52 -12.22
CA VAL A 255 -19.91 2.48 -12.23
C VAL A 255 -20.41 1.24 -11.52
N LYS A 256 -20.98 1.37 -10.31
CA LYS A 256 -21.53 0.23 -9.55
C LYS A 256 -22.63 -0.52 -10.32
N ARG A 257 -23.46 0.19 -11.09
CA ARG A 257 -24.50 -0.43 -11.94
C ARG A 257 -23.90 -1.20 -13.11
N LEU A 258 -22.82 -0.68 -13.71
CA LEU A 258 -22.15 -1.31 -14.85
C LEU A 258 -21.29 -2.52 -14.42
N THR A 259 -20.58 -2.42 -13.29
CA THR A 259 -19.64 -3.45 -12.85
C THR A 259 -20.24 -4.48 -11.89
N GLY A 260 -21.49 -4.26 -11.44
CA GLY A 260 -22.10 -5.08 -10.40
C GLY A 260 -21.31 -5.04 -9.08
N ASP A 261 -20.59 -3.94 -8.81
CA ASP A 261 -19.65 -3.87 -7.69
C ASP A 261 -20.36 -4.18 -6.35
N GLY A 262 -19.86 -5.18 -5.63
CA GLY A 262 -20.45 -5.63 -4.36
C GLY A 262 -21.59 -6.66 -4.49
N ALA A 263 -22.00 -7.05 -5.70
CA ALA A 263 -22.94 -8.16 -5.89
C ALA A 263 -22.27 -9.53 -5.64
N GLY A 264 -20.95 -9.60 -5.84
CA GLY A 264 -20.18 -10.84 -5.77
C GLY A 264 -19.36 -11.03 -4.50
N THR A 265 -19.47 -10.18 -3.47
CA THR A 265 -18.63 -10.36 -2.27
C THR A 265 -19.18 -11.51 -1.40
N PRO A 266 -18.54 -12.71 -1.36
CA PRO A 266 -18.90 -13.70 -0.36
C PRO A 266 -18.69 -13.04 1.00
N GLY A 267 -19.65 -13.22 1.92
CA GLY A 267 -19.65 -12.63 3.25
C GLY A 267 -18.24 -12.68 3.84
N HIS A 268 -17.58 -11.53 3.85
CA HIS A 268 -16.19 -11.46 4.23
C HIS A 268 -16.17 -11.69 5.74
N ASN A 269 -15.72 -12.87 6.19
CA ASN A 269 -15.58 -13.22 7.61
C ASN A 269 -14.38 -12.47 8.22
N TRP A 270 -14.37 -11.13 8.08
CA TRP A 270 -13.36 -10.24 8.64
C TRP A 270 -13.20 -10.44 10.15
N LEU A 271 -14.31 -10.77 10.82
CA LEU A 271 -14.37 -11.05 12.25
C LEU A 271 -13.41 -12.16 12.65
N VAL A 272 -13.35 -13.27 11.91
CA VAL A 272 -12.43 -14.39 12.21
C VAL A 272 -10.97 -13.95 12.12
N THR A 273 -10.66 -13.09 11.15
CA THR A 273 -9.29 -12.59 10.94
C THR A 273 -8.87 -11.62 12.04
N VAL A 274 -9.78 -10.71 12.42
CA VAL A 274 -9.54 -9.77 13.52
C VAL A 274 -9.44 -10.52 14.85
N LEU A 275 -10.32 -11.49 15.10
CA LEU A 275 -10.28 -12.30 16.32
C LEU A 275 -8.95 -13.05 16.44
N LEU A 276 -8.46 -13.66 15.35
CA LEU A 276 -7.19 -14.37 15.36
C LEU A 276 -5.98 -13.44 15.60
N ALA A 277 -6.01 -12.24 15.01
CA ALA A 277 -4.97 -11.23 15.25
C ALA A 277 -4.97 -10.74 16.71
N VAL A 278 -6.16 -10.52 17.28
CA VAL A 278 -6.34 -10.11 18.68
C VAL A 278 -5.89 -11.21 19.64
N ILE A 279 -6.24 -12.48 19.39
CA ILE A 279 -5.75 -13.63 20.16
C ILE A 279 -4.22 -13.70 20.10
N GLY A 280 -3.63 -13.61 18.91
CA GLY A 280 -2.18 -13.60 18.74
C GLY A 280 -1.52 -12.47 19.53
N PHE A 281 -2.08 -11.26 19.48
CA PHE A 281 -1.60 -10.11 20.24
C PHE A 281 -1.64 -10.34 21.76
N PHE A 282 -2.75 -10.84 22.30
CA PHE A 282 -2.85 -11.12 23.74
C PHE A 282 -1.91 -12.24 24.20
N ILE A 283 -1.70 -13.28 23.39
CA ILE A 283 -0.72 -14.35 23.69
C ILE A 283 0.69 -13.76 23.76
N LEU A 284 1.06 -12.87 22.83
CA LEU A 284 2.36 -12.20 22.85
C LEU A 284 2.51 -11.24 24.04
N LEU A 285 1.43 -10.56 24.41
CA LEU A 285 1.41 -9.69 25.58
C LEU A 285 1.60 -10.49 26.87
N PHE A 286 0.92 -11.63 26.97
CA PHE A 286 1.10 -12.59 28.07
C PHE A 286 2.52 -13.17 28.10
N ASN A 287 3.09 -13.53 26.95
CA ASN A 287 4.48 -13.96 26.83
C ASN A 287 5.45 -12.91 27.39
N ALA A 288 5.27 -11.63 27.02
CA ALA A 288 6.10 -10.54 27.50
C ALA A 288 6.01 -10.32 29.02
N PHE A 289 4.84 -10.58 29.63
CA PHE A 289 4.67 -10.46 31.07
C PHE A 289 5.26 -11.62 31.87
N TYR A 290 5.15 -12.86 31.37
CA TYR A 290 5.63 -14.05 32.07
C TYR A 290 7.13 -14.29 31.88
N HIS A 291 7.67 -13.87 30.73
CA HIS A 291 9.06 -14.08 30.35
C HIS A 291 9.78 -12.74 30.17
N GLN A 292 9.73 -11.87 31.19
CA GLN A 292 10.37 -10.55 31.16
C GLN A 292 11.88 -10.62 30.90
N ASP A 293 12.50 -11.70 31.38
CA ASP A 293 13.94 -11.96 31.21
C ASP A 293 14.28 -12.54 29.83
N GLU A 294 13.27 -12.99 29.08
CA GLU A 294 13.47 -13.56 27.76
C GLU A 294 13.21 -12.54 26.65
N PHE A 295 14.29 -12.22 25.94
CA PHE A 295 14.29 -11.85 24.53
C PHE A 295 13.11 -11.00 24.03
N VAL A 296 12.74 -9.94 24.77
CA VAL A 296 11.91 -8.83 24.26
C VAL A 296 12.37 -8.39 22.86
N PRO A 297 13.68 -8.32 22.54
CA PRO A 297 14.13 -8.08 21.18
C PRO A 297 13.61 -9.07 20.13
N MET A 298 13.58 -10.39 20.40
CA MET A 298 13.08 -11.37 19.44
C MET A 298 11.57 -11.25 19.23
N GLN A 299 10.81 -10.97 20.29
CA GLN A 299 9.38 -10.69 20.15
C GLN A 299 9.13 -9.45 19.30
N LEU A 300 9.86 -8.36 19.55
CA LEU A 300 9.77 -7.14 18.76
C LEU A 300 10.18 -7.35 17.30
N ILE A 301 11.28 -8.08 17.05
CA ILE A 301 11.73 -8.44 15.70
C ILE A 301 10.68 -9.31 15.00
N GLY A 302 10.17 -10.34 15.66
CA GLY A 302 9.16 -11.25 15.10
C GLY A 302 7.87 -10.51 14.73
N VAL A 303 7.33 -9.70 15.64
CA VAL A 303 6.15 -8.88 15.39
C VAL A 303 6.41 -7.86 14.28
N GLY A 304 7.56 -7.18 14.33
CA GLY A 304 7.99 -6.23 13.31
C GLY A 304 8.06 -6.85 11.93
N CYS A 305 8.63 -8.06 11.80
CA CYS A 305 8.72 -8.79 10.54
C CYS A 305 7.34 -9.18 10.01
N VAL A 306 6.43 -9.69 10.86
CA VAL A 306 5.06 -10.04 10.45
C VAL A 306 4.30 -8.80 9.98
N LEU A 307 4.37 -7.69 10.72
CA LEU A 307 3.71 -6.43 10.36
C LEU A 307 4.28 -5.83 9.07
N PHE A 308 5.60 -5.89 8.89
CA PHE A 308 6.27 -5.43 7.67
C PHE A 308 5.84 -6.24 6.45
N CYS A 309 5.85 -7.57 6.55
CA CYS A 309 5.36 -8.46 5.50
C CYS A 309 3.88 -8.20 5.19
N TRP A 310 3.05 -8.02 6.24
CA TRP A 310 1.64 -7.70 6.09
C TRP A 310 1.41 -6.37 5.35
N LEU A 311 2.13 -5.30 5.70
CA LEU A 311 2.01 -3.99 5.05
C LEU A 311 2.31 -4.09 3.54
N ILE A 312 3.42 -4.74 3.18
CA ILE A 312 3.80 -4.95 1.78
C ILE A 312 2.75 -5.81 1.06
N ALA A 313 2.29 -6.88 1.71
CA ALA A 313 1.26 -7.75 1.15
C ALA A 313 -0.07 -7.02 0.95
N VAL A 314 -0.47 -6.11 1.85
CA VAL A 314 -1.68 -5.27 1.71
C VAL A 314 -1.56 -4.33 0.52
N VAL A 315 -0.44 -3.61 0.38
CA VAL A 315 -0.21 -2.71 -0.77
C VAL A 315 -0.25 -3.50 -2.07
N THR A 316 0.43 -4.65 -2.10
CA THR A 316 0.46 -5.52 -3.29
C THR A 316 -0.92 -6.12 -3.59
N ALA A 317 -1.70 -6.50 -2.57
CA ALA A 317 -3.05 -7.00 -2.72
C ALA A 317 -4.03 -5.93 -3.26
N LEU A 318 -3.93 -4.69 -2.78
CA LEU A 318 -4.72 -3.57 -3.28
C LEU A 318 -4.40 -3.25 -4.74
N ASN A 319 -3.11 -3.18 -5.07
CA ASN A 319 -2.64 -2.97 -6.44
C ASN A 319 -3.06 -4.13 -7.36
N TYR A 320 -2.91 -5.37 -6.88
CA TYR A 320 -3.39 -6.55 -7.59
C TYR A 320 -4.89 -6.42 -7.87
N ARG A 321 -5.72 -6.13 -6.87
CA ARG A 321 -7.18 -5.98 -7.01
C ARG A 321 -7.61 -4.89 -8.00
N GLN A 322 -6.81 -3.84 -8.15
CA GLN A 322 -7.06 -2.78 -9.12
C GLN A 322 -6.55 -3.15 -10.52
N SER A 323 -5.46 -3.91 -10.64
CA SER A 323 -4.85 -4.27 -11.92
C SER A 323 -5.65 -5.30 -12.71
N VAL A 324 -5.69 -5.09 -14.03
CA VAL A 324 -6.29 -6.01 -15.02
C VAL A 324 -5.25 -6.51 -16.01
N VAL A 325 -4.16 -5.78 -16.22
CA VAL A 325 -3.14 -6.06 -17.26
C VAL A 325 -1.98 -6.89 -16.72
N TYR A 326 -1.43 -6.52 -15.55
CA TYR A 326 -0.20 -7.10 -15.01
C TYR A 326 -0.48 -8.13 -13.90
N LEU A 327 -1.44 -9.01 -14.14
CA LEU A 327 -1.97 -9.90 -13.11
C LEU A 327 -0.91 -10.88 -12.59
N GLY A 328 -0.15 -11.53 -13.50
CA GLY A 328 0.86 -12.52 -13.14
C GLY A 328 2.01 -11.97 -12.30
N TRP A 329 2.53 -10.78 -12.66
CA TRP A 329 3.61 -10.14 -11.91
C TRP A 329 3.18 -9.73 -10.50
N MET A 330 2.02 -9.06 -10.38
CA MET A 330 1.50 -8.63 -9.08
C MET A 330 1.17 -9.82 -8.18
N LEU A 331 0.69 -10.92 -8.77
CA LEU A 331 0.40 -12.14 -8.05
C LEU A 331 1.67 -12.83 -7.54
N THR A 332 2.71 -12.86 -8.38
CA THR A 332 4.03 -13.39 -8.01
C THR A 332 4.62 -12.59 -6.84
N MET A 333 4.55 -11.26 -6.90
CA MET A 333 4.97 -10.37 -5.81
C MET A 333 4.20 -10.64 -4.52
N LEU A 334 2.86 -10.74 -4.59
CA LEU A 334 2.02 -10.99 -3.41
C LEU A 334 2.39 -12.31 -2.73
N PHE A 335 2.49 -13.40 -3.49
CA PHE A 335 2.82 -14.71 -2.91
C PHE A 335 4.28 -14.81 -2.48
N SER A 336 5.21 -14.12 -3.14
CA SER A 336 6.61 -14.06 -2.69
C SER A 336 6.69 -13.44 -1.30
N VAL A 337 5.97 -12.33 -1.05
CA VAL A 337 5.92 -11.68 0.27
C VAL A 337 5.26 -12.58 1.32
N LEU A 338 4.18 -13.28 0.95
CA LEU A 338 3.53 -14.22 1.87
C LEU A 338 4.43 -15.41 2.23
N MET A 339 5.29 -15.88 1.32
CA MET A 339 6.26 -16.95 1.58
C MET A 339 7.41 -16.52 2.49
N LEU A 340 7.63 -15.22 2.71
CA LEU A 340 8.59 -14.76 3.72
C LEU A 340 8.14 -15.10 5.15
N LEU A 341 6.84 -15.27 5.39
CA LEU A 341 6.31 -15.66 6.70
C LEU A 341 6.80 -17.05 7.14
N PRO A 342 6.58 -18.15 6.38
CA PRO A 342 7.13 -19.46 6.74
C PRO A 342 8.66 -19.48 6.75
N ILE A 343 9.34 -18.70 5.90
CA ILE A 343 10.81 -18.57 5.96
C ILE A 343 11.26 -17.97 7.31
N GLY A 344 10.54 -16.95 7.80
CA GLY A 344 10.76 -16.38 9.14
C GLY A 344 10.59 -17.43 10.24
N PHE A 345 9.58 -18.29 10.15
CA PHE A 345 9.38 -19.40 11.09
C PHE A 345 10.48 -20.46 11.02
N ALA A 346 10.97 -20.78 9.83
CA ALA A 346 12.10 -21.69 9.66
C ALA A 346 13.36 -21.13 10.33
N PHE A 347 13.58 -19.81 10.25
CA PHE A 347 14.68 -19.14 10.94
C PHE A 347 14.57 -19.22 12.47
N LEU A 348 13.35 -19.20 13.03
CA LEU A 348 13.14 -19.34 14.48
C LEU A 348 13.59 -20.70 15.04
N ILE A 349 13.75 -21.74 14.21
CA ILE A 349 14.29 -23.05 14.63
C ILE A 349 15.73 -22.91 15.19
N LEU A 350 16.46 -21.90 14.71
CA LEU A 350 17.84 -21.64 15.13
C LEU A 350 17.95 -20.98 16.50
N PHE A 351 16.84 -20.53 17.09
CA PHE A 351 16.81 -19.78 18.35
C PHE A 351 16.01 -20.51 19.44
N PRO A 352 16.37 -20.34 20.72
CA PRO A 352 15.58 -20.86 21.83
C PRO A 352 14.35 -19.96 22.07
N VAL A 353 13.30 -20.15 21.26
CA VAL A 353 12.04 -19.41 21.40
C VAL A 353 11.07 -20.12 22.34
N SER A 354 10.28 -19.35 23.11
CA SER A 354 9.21 -19.90 23.93
C SER A 354 8.04 -20.41 23.07
N SER A 355 7.28 -21.37 23.59
CA SER A 355 6.09 -21.89 22.88
C SER A 355 5.00 -20.83 22.71
N LEU A 356 4.86 -19.93 23.69
CA LEU A 356 3.89 -18.83 23.65
C LEU A 356 4.23 -17.81 22.56
N LEU A 357 5.50 -17.43 22.43
CA LEU A 357 5.97 -16.56 21.36
C LEU A 357 5.66 -17.16 19.99
N LEU A 358 5.96 -18.44 19.81
CA LEU A 358 5.73 -19.16 18.55
C LEU A 358 4.24 -19.19 18.18
N ILE A 359 3.36 -19.55 19.11
CA ILE A 359 1.90 -19.62 18.87
C ILE A 359 1.34 -18.22 18.61
N GLY A 360 1.78 -17.21 19.37
CA GLY A 360 1.34 -15.82 19.19
C GLY A 360 1.70 -15.28 17.81
N LEU A 361 2.95 -15.47 17.38
CA LEU A 361 3.41 -15.12 16.03
C LEU A 361 2.67 -15.91 14.95
N PHE A 362 2.37 -17.20 15.20
CA PHE A 362 1.67 -18.05 14.24
C PHE A 362 0.25 -17.53 13.98
N CYS A 363 -0.49 -17.22 15.04
CA CYS A 363 -1.81 -16.61 14.93
C CYS A 363 -1.79 -15.29 14.16
N MET A 364 -0.82 -14.42 14.44
CA MET A 364 -0.65 -13.16 13.70
C MET A 364 -0.30 -13.39 12.23
N ALA A 365 0.60 -14.32 11.92
CA ALA A 365 1.00 -14.65 10.55
C ALA A 365 -0.16 -15.21 9.72
N VAL A 366 -0.97 -16.12 10.31
CA VAL A 366 -2.18 -16.66 9.67
C VAL A 366 -3.20 -15.54 9.44
N ALA A 367 -3.40 -14.64 10.42
CA ALA A 367 -4.30 -13.51 10.28
C ALA A 367 -3.85 -12.54 9.17
N ALA A 368 -2.56 -12.21 9.14
CA ALA A 368 -1.96 -11.37 8.11
C ALA A 368 -2.14 -11.99 6.71
N ALA A 369 -1.75 -13.26 6.54
CA ALA A 369 -1.89 -13.95 5.25
C ALA A 369 -3.35 -14.04 4.80
N ASN A 370 -4.27 -14.36 5.72
CA ASN A 370 -5.69 -14.42 5.39
C ASN A 370 -6.25 -13.05 4.98
N ASN A 371 -5.87 -11.99 5.70
CA ASN A 371 -6.28 -10.61 5.38
C ASN A 371 -5.79 -10.20 3.98
N SER A 372 -4.49 -10.38 3.68
CA SER A 372 -3.91 -10.00 2.39
C SER A 372 -4.53 -10.76 1.22
N ILE A 373 -4.72 -12.09 1.34
CA ILE A 373 -5.37 -12.89 0.30
C ILE A 373 -6.83 -12.46 0.09
N ASN A 374 -7.57 -12.20 1.17
CA ASN A 374 -8.94 -11.71 1.04
C ASN A 374 -9.03 -10.32 0.41
N LEU A 375 -8.07 -9.45 0.71
CA LEU A 375 -8.01 -8.10 0.14
C LEU A 375 -7.70 -8.11 -1.36
N ALA A 376 -6.94 -9.11 -1.82
CA ALA A 376 -6.60 -9.31 -3.22
C ALA A 376 -7.78 -9.79 -4.09
N ARG A 377 -8.81 -10.39 -3.48
CA ARG A 377 -9.96 -10.95 -4.21
C ARG A 377 -10.73 -9.88 -4.98
N ALA A 378 -11.15 -10.22 -6.20
CA ALA A 378 -12.06 -9.40 -6.98
C ALA A 378 -13.41 -9.26 -6.24
N THR A 379 -13.93 -8.03 -6.22
CA THR A 379 -15.24 -7.70 -5.63
C THR A 379 -16.31 -7.38 -6.66
N GLU A 380 -15.90 -7.33 -7.93
CA GLU A 380 -16.74 -7.05 -9.08
C GLU A 380 -17.46 -8.32 -9.50
N SER A 381 -18.58 -8.17 -10.22
CA SER A 381 -19.21 -9.32 -10.87
C SER A 381 -18.34 -9.79 -12.04
N ARG A 382 -18.63 -10.99 -12.55
CA ARG A 382 -17.98 -11.55 -13.75
C ARG A 382 -18.10 -10.59 -14.94
N GLU A 383 -19.28 -10.00 -15.13
CA GLU A 383 -19.55 -9.02 -16.18
C GLU A 383 -18.72 -7.73 -15.99
N GLY A 384 -18.56 -7.28 -14.75
CA GLY A 384 -17.72 -6.12 -14.42
C GLY A 384 -16.25 -6.34 -14.70
N VAL A 385 -15.72 -7.52 -14.36
CA VAL A 385 -14.34 -7.91 -14.68
C VAL A 385 -14.14 -7.99 -16.20
N ALA A 386 -15.07 -8.63 -16.92
CA ALA A 386 -15.05 -8.71 -18.38
C ALA A 386 -15.14 -7.31 -19.03
N PHE A 387 -15.95 -6.41 -18.49
CA PHE A 387 -16.04 -5.03 -18.96
C PHE A 387 -14.72 -4.28 -18.77
N ARG A 388 -14.09 -4.35 -17.58
CA ARG A 388 -12.78 -3.70 -17.36
C ARG A 388 -11.67 -4.29 -18.23
N ARG A 389 -11.72 -5.58 -18.57
CA ARG A 389 -10.80 -6.20 -19.54
C ARG A 389 -10.97 -5.63 -20.95
N ARG A 390 -12.22 -5.41 -21.40
CA ARG A 390 -12.51 -4.69 -22.65
C ARG A 390 -11.98 -3.26 -22.61
N LEU A 391 -12.18 -2.53 -21.50
CA LEU A 391 -11.60 -1.19 -21.35
C LEU A 391 -10.07 -1.20 -21.37
N ALA A 392 -9.42 -2.21 -20.77
CA ALA A 392 -7.96 -2.40 -20.84
C ALA A 392 -7.48 -2.57 -22.28
N ALA A 393 -8.20 -3.37 -23.06
CA ALA A 393 -7.91 -3.61 -24.47
C ALA A 393 -8.09 -2.33 -25.30
N GLY A 394 -9.18 -1.59 -25.10
CA GLY A 394 -9.39 -0.30 -25.75
C GLY A 394 -8.32 0.74 -25.39
N ARG A 395 -7.89 0.79 -24.12
CA ARG A 395 -6.77 1.66 -23.70
C ARG A 395 -5.47 1.27 -24.38
N ASN A 396 -5.16 -0.02 -24.47
CA ASN A 396 -3.96 -0.51 -25.14
C ASN A 396 -4.00 -0.21 -26.66
N TYR A 397 -5.17 -0.33 -27.29
CA TYR A 397 -5.38 0.11 -28.67
C TYR A 397 -5.01 1.59 -28.83
N PHE A 398 -5.55 2.48 -27.99
CA PHE A 398 -5.22 3.90 -28.06
C PHE A 398 -3.73 4.20 -27.83
N ILE A 399 -3.07 3.48 -26.91
CA ILE A 399 -1.63 3.61 -26.70
C ILE A 399 -0.85 3.22 -27.96
N ASN A 400 -1.23 2.12 -28.61
CA ASN A 400 -0.57 1.64 -29.83
C ASN A 400 -0.81 2.58 -31.01
N GLU A 401 -2.03 3.09 -31.17
CA GLU A 401 -2.35 4.09 -32.20
C GLU A 401 -1.55 5.38 -32.00
N LEU A 402 -1.42 5.87 -30.77
CA LEU A 402 -0.62 7.06 -30.44
C LEU A 402 0.90 6.86 -30.63
N GLN A 403 1.37 5.66 -31.02
CA GLN A 403 2.75 5.44 -31.45
C GLN A 403 2.92 5.58 -32.98
N LYS A 404 1.82 5.54 -33.74
CA LYS A 404 1.82 5.67 -35.20
C LYS A 404 1.82 7.14 -35.62
N GLU A 405 2.41 7.43 -36.79
CA GLU A 405 2.41 8.77 -37.37
C GLU A 405 1.00 9.21 -37.79
N LYS A 406 0.22 8.29 -38.33
CA LYS A 406 -1.18 8.48 -38.74
C LYS A 406 -2.09 7.59 -37.88
N PRO A 407 -2.39 7.99 -36.63
CA PRO A 407 -3.27 7.21 -35.77
C PRO A 407 -4.68 7.15 -36.37
N GLN A 408 -5.32 5.98 -36.30
CA GLN A 408 -6.73 5.79 -36.63
C GLN A 408 -7.61 6.21 -35.44
N ILE A 409 -7.44 7.46 -35.00
CA ILE A 409 -8.19 8.05 -33.89
C ILE A 409 -8.95 9.27 -34.41
N ARG A 410 -10.22 9.41 -34.03
CA ARG A 410 -11.01 10.60 -34.34
C ARG A 410 -10.90 11.62 -33.22
N ASP A 411 -10.97 12.91 -33.54
CA ASP A 411 -10.93 13.97 -32.51
C ASP A 411 -12.12 13.87 -31.54
N GLU A 412 -13.25 13.32 -31.99
CA GLU A 412 -14.42 13.00 -31.17
C GLU A 412 -14.11 12.02 -30.03
N TRP A 413 -13.05 11.21 -30.16
CA TRP A 413 -12.63 10.24 -29.14
C TRP A 413 -11.69 10.84 -28.10
N PHE A 414 -11.32 12.11 -28.25
CA PHE A 414 -10.41 12.79 -27.33
C PHE A 414 -10.84 12.73 -25.85
N PRO A 415 -12.13 12.88 -25.47
CA PRO A 415 -12.56 12.72 -24.09
C PRO A 415 -12.23 11.35 -23.50
N TYR A 416 -12.24 10.28 -24.31
CA TYR A 416 -11.87 8.93 -23.88
C TYR A 416 -10.37 8.82 -23.63
N LEU A 417 -9.53 9.46 -24.45
CA LEU A 417 -8.08 9.52 -24.22
C LEU A 417 -7.77 10.20 -22.88
N LEU A 418 -8.49 11.29 -22.57
CA LEU A 418 -8.39 11.96 -21.28
C LEU A 418 -8.87 11.05 -20.14
N ALA A 419 -10.04 10.41 -20.31
CA ALA A 419 -10.61 9.51 -19.31
C ALA A 419 -9.69 8.31 -19.00
N PHE A 420 -8.95 7.79 -19.98
CA PHE A 420 -7.96 6.73 -19.77
C PHE A 420 -6.61 7.22 -19.21
N GLY A 421 -6.50 8.52 -18.91
CA GLY A 421 -5.26 9.13 -18.42
C GLY A 421 -4.15 9.18 -19.47
N LEU A 422 -4.49 9.15 -20.77
CA LEU A 422 -3.52 9.12 -21.88
C LEU A 422 -3.04 10.51 -22.32
N GLY A 423 -3.32 11.57 -21.56
CA GLY A 423 -2.92 12.95 -21.91
C GLY A 423 -1.43 13.07 -22.24
N ASN A 424 -0.55 12.45 -21.45
CA ASN A 424 0.89 12.45 -21.71
C ASN A 424 1.27 11.73 -23.01
N ASN A 425 0.54 10.66 -23.38
CA ASN A 425 0.75 9.94 -24.63
C ASN A 425 0.35 10.79 -25.84
N VAL A 426 -0.76 11.53 -25.74
CA VAL A 426 -1.19 12.46 -26.80
C VAL A 426 -0.17 13.58 -26.97
N ASP A 427 0.39 14.10 -25.87
CA ASP A 427 1.42 15.15 -25.93
C ASP A 427 2.71 14.66 -26.55
N HIS A 428 3.13 13.45 -26.20
CA HIS A 428 4.29 12.83 -26.80
C HIS A 428 4.08 12.58 -28.29
N TRP A 429 2.91 12.08 -28.68
CA TRP A 429 2.52 11.92 -30.07
C TRP A 429 2.56 13.26 -30.82
N PHE A 430 1.95 14.31 -30.27
CA PHE A 430 1.92 15.63 -30.92
C PHE A 430 3.33 16.24 -31.05
N ARG A 431 4.18 16.13 -30.03
CA ARG A 431 5.58 16.60 -30.11
C ARG A 431 6.36 15.85 -31.20
N ARG A 432 6.06 14.56 -31.39
CA ARG A 432 6.77 13.70 -32.34
C ARG A 432 6.26 13.87 -33.79
N PHE A 433 4.96 13.95 -33.99
CA PHE A 433 4.32 13.90 -35.32
C PHE A 433 3.52 15.15 -35.69
N GLY A 434 3.12 15.97 -34.71
CA GLY A 434 2.26 17.15 -34.90
C GLY A 434 2.86 18.26 -35.76
N LYS A 435 4.19 18.34 -35.90
CA LYS A 435 4.85 19.28 -36.82
C LYS A 435 4.67 18.89 -38.30
N SER A 436 4.48 17.61 -38.58
CA SER A 436 4.28 17.07 -39.93
C SER A 436 2.79 17.03 -40.32
N ALA A 437 1.89 17.11 -39.34
CA ALA A 437 0.44 16.94 -39.51
C ALA A 437 -0.31 18.20 -40.01
N GLY A 438 0.39 19.29 -40.35
CA GLY A 438 -0.20 20.48 -40.97
C GLY A 438 -0.01 21.73 -40.11
N PHE A 439 0.67 22.73 -40.67
CA PHE A 439 0.90 24.03 -40.07
C PHE A 439 -0.42 24.82 -40.04
N VAL A 440 -1.15 24.81 -38.93
CA VAL A 440 -2.23 25.78 -38.68
C VAL A 440 -1.59 27.00 -38.01
N HIS A 441 -1.64 28.15 -38.69
CA HIS A 441 -1.02 29.40 -38.23
C HIS A 441 -1.56 29.84 -36.85
N PRO A 442 -0.72 30.38 -35.94
CA PRO A 442 -1.11 30.61 -34.53
C PRO A 442 -1.94 31.87 -34.25
N THR A 443 -2.40 32.59 -35.28
CA THR A 443 -2.89 33.98 -35.13
C THR A 443 -4.30 34.25 -35.66
N GLY A 444 -5.03 33.22 -36.11
CA GLY A 444 -6.39 33.40 -36.63
C GLY A 444 -7.46 32.98 -35.64
N THR A 445 -8.37 33.91 -35.31
CA THR A 445 -9.73 33.60 -34.85
C THR A 445 -10.29 32.46 -35.71
N VAL A 446 -10.59 31.31 -35.10
CA VAL A 446 -11.09 30.14 -35.83
C VAL A 446 -12.52 30.47 -36.30
N GLY A 447 -12.62 30.92 -37.55
CA GLY A 447 -13.88 31.06 -38.26
C GLY A 447 -14.43 29.67 -38.58
N SER A 448 -15.69 29.47 -38.22
CA SER A 448 -16.51 28.31 -38.60
C SER A 448 -16.52 28.16 -40.13
N GLY A 449 -15.82 27.15 -40.66
CA GLY A 449 -15.94 26.77 -42.07
C GLY A 449 -14.63 26.40 -42.76
N SER A 450 -14.10 25.21 -42.49
CA SER A 450 -13.51 24.39 -43.55
C SER A 450 -13.36 22.94 -43.07
N THR A 451 -14.11 22.06 -43.71
CA THR A 451 -14.04 20.60 -43.65
C THR A 451 -12.71 20.14 -44.26
N GLY A 452 -11.61 20.31 -43.52
CA GLY A 452 -10.32 19.71 -43.85
C GLY A 452 -10.31 18.21 -43.51
N SER A 453 -9.79 17.40 -44.42
CA SER A 453 -9.83 15.93 -44.37
C SER A 453 -9.25 15.31 -43.08
N GLY A 454 -10.12 14.94 -42.14
CA GLY A 454 -10.22 13.62 -41.52
C GLY A 454 -9.06 13.05 -40.67
N GLY A 455 -8.07 13.84 -40.28
CA GLY A 455 -6.95 13.38 -39.44
C GLY A 455 -7.11 13.75 -37.96
N PHE A 456 -6.64 12.90 -37.05
CA PHE A 456 -6.51 13.23 -35.63
C PHE A 456 -5.64 14.49 -35.45
N SER A 457 -6.19 15.55 -34.84
CA SER A 457 -5.45 16.80 -34.59
C SER A 457 -4.85 16.85 -33.19
N GLY A 458 -4.95 15.77 -32.41
CA GLY A 458 -4.66 15.80 -30.98
C GLY A 458 -5.65 16.73 -30.25
N GLY A 459 -6.88 16.85 -30.74
CA GLY A 459 -7.88 17.76 -30.18
C GLY A 459 -7.65 19.26 -30.47
N GLY A 460 -6.63 19.65 -31.24
CA GLY A 460 -6.33 21.06 -31.51
C GLY A 460 -7.47 21.84 -32.18
N GLY A 461 -8.25 21.20 -33.06
CA GLY A 461 -9.32 21.87 -33.80
C GLY A 461 -10.49 22.34 -32.93
N VAL A 462 -10.90 21.54 -31.95
CA VAL A 462 -12.11 21.78 -31.15
C VAL A 462 -11.80 22.44 -29.81
N PHE A 463 -10.61 22.21 -29.24
CA PHE A 463 -10.24 22.69 -27.91
C PHE A 463 -9.49 24.04 -27.91
N GLY A 464 -9.58 24.79 -29.00
CA GLY A 464 -9.22 26.22 -29.06
C GLY A 464 -7.72 26.53 -28.96
N GLY A 465 -6.85 25.60 -29.38
CA GLY A 465 -5.40 25.81 -29.36
C GLY A 465 -4.71 25.03 -30.48
N GLY A 466 -3.70 25.64 -31.11
CA GLY A 466 -2.88 25.03 -32.16
C GLY A 466 -2.13 23.79 -31.66
N GLY A 467 -2.83 22.65 -31.63
CA GLY A 467 -2.29 21.30 -31.54
C GLY A 467 -1.87 20.75 -30.17
N ALA A 468 -2.07 21.42 -29.03
CA ALA A 468 -1.65 20.87 -27.73
C ALA A 468 -2.82 20.45 -26.83
N SER A 469 -3.37 19.24 -27.03
CA SER A 469 -4.22 18.54 -26.04
C SER A 469 -3.70 18.63 -24.60
N GLY A 470 -2.38 18.59 -24.42
CA GLY A 470 -1.72 18.61 -23.12
C GLY A 470 -1.84 19.92 -22.41
N SER A 471 -1.82 21.03 -23.14
CA SER A 471 -2.02 22.34 -22.54
C SER A 471 -3.47 22.46 -22.06
N TRP A 472 -4.44 21.87 -22.79
CA TRP A 472 -5.83 21.79 -22.35
C TRP A 472 -5.97 20.93 -21.09
N ASN A 473 -5.42 19.71 -21.12
CA ASN A 473 -5.49 18.80 -19.97
C ASN A 473 -4.78 19.37 -18.73
N ALA A 474 -3.63 20.02 -18.91
CA ALA A 474 -2.92 20.72 -17.84
C ALA A 474 -3.72 21.91 -17.29
N ALA A 475 -4.37 22.68 -18.18
CA ALA A 475 -5.21 23.79 -17.77
C ALA A 475 -6.45 23.31 -17.01
N VAL A 476 -7.08 22.21 -17.43
CA VAL A 476 -8.18 21.59 -16.68
C VAL A 476 -7.68 21.02 -15.35
N GLY A 477 -6.50 20.39 -15.35
CA GLY A 477 -5.84 19.93 -14.14
C GLY A 477 -5.58 21.04 -13.13
N SER A 478 -5.41 22.27 -13.59
CA SER A 478 -5.25 23.45 -12.72
C SER A 478 -6.52 23.84 -11.95
N PHE A 479 -7.72 23.40 -12.37
CA PHE A 479 -8.95 23.51 -11.56
C PHE A 479 -8.95 22.51 -10.40
N ALA A 480 -8.34 21.34 -10.60
CA ALA A 480 -8.30 20.28 -9.60
C ALA A 480 -7.12 20.44 -8.62
N SER A 481 -5.99 21.04 -9.05
CA SER A 481 -4.79 21.16 -8.22
C SER A 481 -4.85 22.30 -7.18
N SER A 482 -5.81 23.21 -7.25
CA SER A 482 -5.96 24.31 -6.27
C SER A 482 -6.42 23.84 -4.87
N SER A 483 -6.56 22.53 -4.64
CA SER A 483 -7.16 21.95 -3.45
C SER A 483 -6.21 21.28 -2.45
N SER A 484 -4.89 21.41 -2.58
CA SER A 484 -3.96 20.84 -1.59
C SER A 484 -3.46 21.90 -0.61
N PRO A 485 -3.91 21.90 0.67
CA PRO A 485 -3.28 22.69 1.72
C PRO A 485 -1.89 22.12 1.98
N SER A 486 -0.89 22.98 2.13
CA SER A 486 0.42 22.62 2.66
C SER A 486 0.28 22.15 4.11
N GLY A 487 0.13 20.84 4.31
CA GLY A 487 0.03 20.24 5.63
C GLY A 487 0.35 18.75 5.62
N GLY A 488 1.57 18.39 6.03
CA GLY A 488 1.91 17.13 6.70
C GLY A 488 1.79 15.82 5.93
N GLY A 489 2.92 15.36 5.39
CA GLY A 489 3.35 13.96 5.25
C GLY A 489 2.29 12.85 5.14
N GLY A 490 2.02 12.40 3.92
CA GLY A 490 1.38 11.14 3.63
C GLY A 490 1.71 10.71 2.21
N ALA A 491 2.64 9.76 2.07
CA ALA A 491 3.13 9.24 0.80
C ALA A 491 2.00 8.55 0.00
N GLY A 492 1.31 9.33 -0.83
CA GLY A 492 0.47 8.84 -1.91
C GLY A 492 1.31 8.76 -3.17
N GLY A 493 1.92 7.61 -3.42
CA GLY A 493 2.68 7.35 -4.63
C GLY A 493 1.78 7.44 -5.86
N GLY A 494 1.95 8.52 -6.63
CA GLY A 494 1.44 8.59 -7.99
C GLY A 494 2.18 7.54 -8.82
N SER A 495 1.43 6.55 -9.35
CA SER A 495 1.95 5.61 -10.33
C SER A 495 2.10 6.30 -11.69
N GLY A 496 3.03 7.24 -11.78
CA GLY A 496 3.64 7.72 -13.02
C GLY A 496 4.84 6.86 -13.35
N GLY A 497 4.58 5.63 -13.81
CA GLY A 497 5.62 4.71 -14.28
C GLY A 497 5.96 4.99 -15.75
N GLY A 498 6.72 6.06 -15.99
CA GLY A 498 7.47 6.25 -17.23
C GLY A 498 8.79 5.48 -17.12
N GLY A 499 9.04 4.56 -18.05
CA GLY A 499 10.28 3.82 -18.16
C GLY A 499 10.43 3.31 -19.59
N GLY A 500 11.01 4.17 -20.44
CA GLY A 500 11.41 3.84 -21.79
C GLY A 500 12.60 2.86 -21.81
N GLY A 501 12.68 2.08 -22.89
CA GLY A 501 13.73 1.12 -23.11
C GLY A 501 15.09 1.71 -23.48
N GLY A 502 16.06 0.81 -23.59
CA GLY A 502 17.38 1.05 -24.16
C GLY A 502 18.12 -0.28 -24.33
N TRP A 503 18.19 -0.71 -25.60
CA TRP A 503 18.91 -1.85 -26.20
C TRP A 503 18.32 -3.24 -26.01
#